data_AF-A0A9X3IZW1-F1
#
_entry.id   AF-A0A9X3IZW1-F1
#
_cell.length_a   1.000
_cell.length_b   1.000
_cell.length_c   1.000
_cell.angle_alpha   90.00
_cell.angle_beta   90.00
_cell.angle_gamma   90.00
#
_symmetry.space_group_name_H-M   'P 1'
#
loop_
_entity.id
_entity.type
_entity.pdbx_description
1 polymer ?
#
loop_
_entity_poly.entity_id
_entity_poly.type
_entity_poly.pdbx_seq_one_letter_code
_entity_poly.pdbx_strand_id
1 'polypeptide(L)'
;MDGITPACRVVAAAIAEHKSRAVTVDEMATVLRDSGVRIIISQLSAAPQLLREWDLLEETDGKYSFKVELLRLWVRKCQPFSAVRECLDELVPRANDFFRRASEMWQGAGDLDPKRVAAIAALLESIFNDPRMNPNHVGAALLLADVYVHQGRRDDAIHLLASLYPIQPIAIGPRYVQLLLQSVEKPTAPQTEDERLAIFEKILEAAPRTHEAVVGRAAILRERGQRHLGAGQLREARDCFVRAGDTEQVLQLDAELERRQLEQLLGDVQELEHAGRPAEALARLMGASPSSPSAPSAWPCASV
;
A
#
# COMPACT_ATOMS: atom_id res chain seq x y z
N MET A 1 28.74 -14.15 8.99
CA MET A 1 29.28 -14.37 7.61
C MET A 1 29.92 -13.07 7.18
N ASP A 2 30.87 -12.57 7.96
CA ASP A 2 31.25 -11.15 7.88
C ASP A 2 32.23 -10.89 6.72
N GLY A 3 32.57 -11.93 5.96
CA GLY A 3 33.39 -11.86 4.75
C GLY A 3 32.60 -11.84 3.43
N ILE A 4 31.27 -12.01 3.43
CA ILE A 4 30.48 -11.93 2.20
C ILE A 4 30.04 -10.48 1.98
N THR A 5 30.34 -9.94 0.80
CA THR A 5 29.95 -8.56 0.44
C THR A 5 28.42 -8.42 0.38
N PRO A 6 27.88 -7.21 0.63
CA PRO A 6 26.44 -6.93 0.49
C PRO A 6 25.85 -7.40 -0.85
N ALA A 7 26.57 -7.17 -1.95
CA ALA A 7 26.16 -7.61 -3.29
C ALA A 7 26.02 -9.14 -3.39
N CYS A 8 27.01 -9.87 -2.88
CA CYS A 8 26.98 -11.34 -2.85
C CYS A 8 25.85 -11.87 -1.98
N ARG A 9 25.55 -11.25 -0.83
CA ARG A 9 24.42 -11.64 0.02
C ARG A 9 23.08 -11.48 -0.72
N VAL A 10 22.88 -10.34 -1.38
CA VAL A 10 21.65 -10.04 -2.14
C VAL A 10 21.45 -11.05 -3.26
N VAL A 11 22.49 -11.32 -4.05
CA VAL A 11 22.44 -12.29 -5.16
C VAL A 11 22.21 -13.70 -4.65
N ALA A 12 22.91 -14.13 -3.59
CA ALA A 12 22.71 -15.44 -3.00
C ALA A 12 21.27 -15.62 -2.48
N ALA A 13 20.71 -14.62 -1.81
CA ALA A 13 19.33 -14.65 -1.34
C ALA A 13 18.32 -14.72 -2.51
N ALA A 14 18.55 -13.93 -3.57
CA ALA A 14 17.69 -13.94 -4.76
C ALA A 14 17.68 -15.31 -5.45
N ILE A 15 18.84 -15.93 -5.66
CA ILE A 15 18.96 -17.27 -6.24
C ILE A 15 18.31 -18.32 -5.31
N ALA A 16 18.49 -18.18 -4.00
CA ALA A 16 17.96 -19.15 -3.04
C ALA A 16 16.42 -19.15 -2.94
N GLU A 17 15.79 -18.00 -3.13
CA GLU A 17 14.33 -17.84 -3.15
C GLU A 17 13.67 -18.17 -4.50
N HIS A 18 14.45 -18.16 -5.58
CA HIS A 18 13.92 -18.48 -6.90
C HIS A 18 13.33 -19.90 -6.96
N LYS A 19 12.25 -20.06 -7.73
CA LYS A 19 11.52 -21.35 -7.87
C LYS A 19 12.39 -22.42 -8.52
N SER A 20 13.19 -22.02 -9.52
CA SER A 20 14.14 -22.91 -10.20
C SER A 20 15.45 -22.99 -9.43
N ARG A 21 16.04 -24.19 -9.36
CA ARG A 21 17.33 -24.45 -8.70
C ARG A 21 18.53 -23.77 -9.39
N ALA A 22 18.40 -23.45 -10.66
CA ALA A 22 19.39 -22.76 -11.46
C ALA A 22 18.76 -21.56 -12.15
N VAL A 23 19.51 -20.46 -12.25
CA VAL A 23 19.01 -19.15 -12.69
C VAL A 23 20.01 -18.52 -13.67
N THR A 24 19.52 -18.05 -14.81
CA THR A 24 20.29 -17.23 -15.76
C THR A 24 20.51 -15.82 -15.23
N VAL A 25 21.43 -15.06 -15.82
CA VAL A 25 21.63 -13.64 -15.47
C VAL A 25 20.34 -12.82 -15.70
N ASP A 26 19.59 -13.10 -16.76
CA ASP A 26 18.35 -12.39 -17.09
C ASP A 26 17.20 -12.73 -16.13
N GLU A 27 17.06 -14.00 -15.76
CA GLU A 27 16.09 -14.41 -14.74
C GLU A 27 16.45 -13.78 -13.38
N MET A 28 17.72 -13.74 -13.01
CA MET A 28 18.19 -13.10 -11.79
C MET A 28 17.91 -11.58 -11.82
N ALA A 29 18.17 -10.91 -12.94
CA ALA A 29 17.84 -9.50 -13.12
C ALA A 29 16.33 -9.25 -13.00
N THR A 30 15.50 -10.19 -13.46
CA THR A 30 14.04 -10.15 -13.31
C THR A 30 13.63 -10.30 -11.85
N VAL A 31 14.17 -11.29 -11.13
CA VAL A 31 13.91 -11.48 -9.68
C VAL A 31 14.30 -10.24 -8.89
N LEU A 32 15.47 -9.66 -9.17
CA LEU A 32 15.95 -8.45 -8.51
C LEU A 32 15.04 -7.25 -8.83
N ARG A 33 14.60 -7.10 -10.08
CA ARG A 33 13.69 -6.04 -10.51
C ARG A 33 12.31 -6.15 -9.85
N ASP A 34 11.76 -7.36 -9.82
CA ASP A 34 10.48 -7.68 -9.17
C ASP A 34 10.56 -7.43 -7.66
N SER A 35 11.76 -7.62 -7.10
CA SER A 35 12.09 -7.29 -5.73
C SER A 35 12.57 -5.84 -5.55
N GLY A 36 12.30 -4.95 -6.52
CA GLY A 36 12.51 -3.50 -6.42
C GLY A 36 13.94 -2.99 -6.65
N VAL A 37 14.87 -3.85 -7.06
CA VAL A 37 16.28 -3.51 -7.33
C VAL A 37 16.44 -3.14 -8.81
N ARG A 38 16.07 -1.90 -9.18
CA ARG A 38 16.10 -1.46 -10.60
C ARG A 38 17.44 -0.87 -11.05
N ILE A 39 18.18 -0.22 -10.16
CA ILE A 39 19.27 0.71 -10.54
C ILE A 39 20.66 0.08 -10.37
N ILE A 40 20.76 -1.04 -9.64
CA ILE A 40 22.04 -1.57 -9.18
C ILE A 40 22.46 -2.84 -9.94
N ILE A 41 21.86 -3.11 -11.10
CA ILE A 41 22.17 -4.32 -11.89
C ILE A 41 23.67 -4.38 -12.27
N SER A 42 24.28 -3.23 -12.59
CA SER A 42 25.71 -3.17 -12.91
C SER A 42 26.60 -3.54 -11.71
N GLN A 43 26.28 -3.09 -10.50
CA GLN A 43 27.09 -3.41 -9.31
C GLN A 43 26.88 -4.84 -8.81
N LEU A 44 25.70 -5.43 -9.09
CA LEU A 44 25.41 -6.83 -8.75
C LEU A 44 25.96 -7.81 -9.80
N SER A 45 26.35 -7.35 -10.98
CA SER A 45 26.80 -8.21 -12.08
C SER A 45 28.03 -9.07 -11.75
N ALA A 46 28.93 -8.59 -10.89
CA ALA A 46 30.13 -9.33 -10.48
C ALA A 46 29.87 -10.35 -9.35
N ALA A 47 28.75 -10.25 -8.64
CA ALA A 47 28.48 -11.07 -7.46
C ALA A 47 28.35 -12.58 -7.75
N PRO A 48 27.66 -13.05 -8.82
CA PRO A 48 27.62 -14.48 -9.15
C PRO A 48 29.02 -15.07 -9.38
N GLN A 49 29.89 -14.32 -10.04
CA GLN A 49 31.26 -14.73 -10.33
C GLN A 49 32.09 -14.87 -9.04
N LEU A 50 31.99 -13.90 -8.13
CA LEU A 50 32.66 -13.97 -6.83
C LEU A 50 32.15 -15.14 -5.98
N LEU A 51 30.84 -15.37 -5.97
CA LEU A 51 30.24 -16.52 -5.28
C LEU A 51 30.69 -17.86 -5.86
N ARG A 52 30.97 -17.91 -7.19
CA ARG A 52 31.57 -19.08 -7.86
C ARG A 52 33.02 -19.27 -7.46
N GLU A 53 33.81 -18.20 -7.40
CA GLU A 53 35.21 -18.23 -6.96
C GLU A 53 35.35 -18.70 -5.50
N TRP A 54 34.35 -18.43 -4.67
CA TRP A 54 34.25 -18.93 -3.29
C TRP A 54 33.64 -20.33 -3.16
N ASP A 55 33.39 -21.02 -4.28
CA ASP A 55 32.83 -22.37 -4.33
C ASP A 55 31.42 -22.50 -3.72
N LEU A 56 30.65 -21.40 -3.67
CA LEU A 56 29.27 -21.38 -3.18
C LEU A 56 28.27 -21.65 -4.31
N LEU A 57 28.57 -21.16 -5.51
CA LEU A 57 27.79 -21.38 -6.72
C LEU A 57 28.59 -22.17 -7.76
N GLU A 58 27.89 -22.88 -8.62
CA GLU A 58 28.41 -23.48 -9.85
C GLU A 58 27.67 -22.89 -11.06
N GLU A 59 28.32 -22.90 -12.22
CA GLU A 59 27.74 -22.43 -13.48
C GLU A 59 27.67 -23.59 -14.47
N THR A 60 26.47 -23.90 -14.95
CA THR A 60 26.21 -24.92 -15.97
C THR A 60 25.31 -24.34 -17.04
N ASP A 61 25.73 -24.40 -18.31
CA ASP A 61 24.98 -23.86 -19.46
C ASP A 61 24.53 -22.40 -19.29
N GLY A 62 25.39 -21.56 -18.70
CA GLY A 62 25.10 -20.13 -18.44
C GLY A 62 24.09 -19.89 -17.32
N LYS A 63 23.82 -20.89 -16.49
CA LYS A 63 22.94 -20.79 -15.31
C LYS A 63 23.74 -20.98 -14.04
N TYR A 64 23.43 -20.18 -13.02
CA TYR A 64 24.02 -20.29 -11.70
C TYR A 64 23.11 -21.10 -10.76
N SER A 65 23.69 -22.07 -10.06
CA SER A 65 23.03 -22.83 -9.00
C SER A 65 23.93 -22.93 -7.78
N PHE A 66 23.34 -23.14 -6.60
CA PHE A 66 24.13 -23.47 -5.41
C PHE A 66 24.74 -24.86 -5.57
N LYS A 67 26.06 -24.95 -5.37
CA LYS A 67 26.79 -26.23 -5.43
C LYS A 67 26.29 -27.23 -4.37
N VAL A 68 25.81 -26.71 -3.23
CA VAL A 68 25.27 -27.50 -2.12
C VAL A 68 23.84 -27.05 -1.82
N GLU A 69 22.87 -27.93 -2.06
CA GLU A 69 21.45 -27.63 -1.82
C GLU A 69 21.14 -27.26 -0.37
N LEU A 70 21.86 -27.85 0.60
CA LEU A 70 21.72 -27.51 2.01
C LEU A 70 22.09 -26.04 2.28
N LEU A 71 23.10 -25.51 1.59
CA LEU A 71 23.48 -24.09 1.71
C LEU A 71 22.39 -23.18 1.15
N ARG A 72 21.79 -23.54 0.00
CA ARG A 72 20.65 -22.79 -0.56
C ARG A 72 19.49 -22.70 0.43
N LEU A 73 19.12 -23.83 1.04
CA LEU A 73 18.05 -23.90 2.03
C LEU A 73 18.39 -23.10 3.29
N TRP A 74 19.66 -23.12 3.71
CA TRP A 74 20.14 -22.30 4.82
C TRP A 74 20.05 -20.81 4.50
N VAL A 75 20.51 -20.36 3.33
CA VAL A 75 20.39 -18.95 2.89
C VAL A 75 18.92 -18.54 2.86
N ARG A 76 18.04 -19.35 2.26
CA ARG A 76 16.60 -19.06 2.22
C ARG A 76 15.98 -18.91 3.61
N LYS A 77 16.43 -19.72 4.58
CA LYS A 77 15.88 -19.72 5.94
C LYS A 77 16.47 -18.61 6.83
N CYS A 78 17.78 -18.38 6.74
CA CYS A 78 18.53 -17.52 7.65
C CYS A 78 18.83 -16.13 7.08
N GLN A 79 18.76 -15.98 5.76
CA GLN A 79 18.99 -14.74 5.02
C GLN A 79 17.91 -14.61 3.94
N PRO A 80 16.61 -14.61 4.31
CA PRO A 80 15.56 -14.36 3.35
C PRO A 80 15.81 -13.02 2.66
N PHE A 81 15.41 -12.90 1.41
CA PHE A 81 15.65 -11.72 0.59
C PHE A 81 15.09 -10.46 1.26
N SER A 82 13.97 -10.58 1.99
CA SER A 82 13.41 -9.50 2.81
C SER A 82 14.38 -8.95 3.86
N ALA A 83 15.16 -9.81 4.52
CA ALA A 83 16.15 -9.42 5.54
C ALA A 83 17.45 -8.89 4.91
N VAL A 84 17.86 -9.44 3.76
CA VAL A 84 19.06 -8.97 3.04
C VAL A 84 18.79 -7.69 2.25
N ARG A 85 17.53 -7.26 2.17
CA ARG A 85 17.14 -6.04 1.47
C ARG A 85 17.79 -4.78 2.06
N GLU A 86 18.05 -4.76 3.35
CA GLU A 86 18.79 -3.68 4.03
C GLU A 86 20.22 -3.54 3.46
N CYS A 87 20.82 -4.63 2.98
CA CYS A 87 22.13 -4.59 2.33
C CYS A 87 22.11 -3.86 0.98
N LEU A 88 20.94 -3.61 0.39
CA LEU A 88 20.83 -2.79 -0.84
C LEU A 88 21.25 -1.35 -0.60
N ASP A 89 20.99 -0.82 0.60
CA ASP A 89 21.40 0.51 1.01
C ASP A 89 22.94 0.63 1.07
N GLU A 90 23.61 -0.48 1.39
CA GLU A 90 25.08 -0.56 1.48
C GLU A 90 25.78 -0.73 0.12
N LEU A 91 25.05 -1.02 -0.97
CA LEU A 91 25.66 -1.30 -2.28
C LEU A 91 26.36 -0.09 -2.89
N VAL A 92 25.90 1.12 -2.56
CA VAL A 92 26.52 2.37 -3.01
C VAL A 92 27.21 3.03 -1.81
N PRO A 93 28.54 2.82 -1.61
CA PRO A 93 29.23 3.29 -0.42
C PRO A 93 29.06 4.79 -0.15
N ARG A 94 29.09 5.59 -1.23
CA ARG A 94 28.91 7.05 -1.14
C ARG A 94 27.55 7.45 -0.59
N ALA A 95 26.48 6.75 -0.98
CA ALA A 95 25.14 6.99 -0.49
C ALA A 95 25.01 6.61 0.99
N ASN A 96 25.57 5.45 1.34
CA ASN A 96 25.61 4.99 2.73
C ASN A 96 26.42 5.94 3.64
N ASP A 97 27.52 6.50 3.14
CA ASP A 97 28.31 7.50 3.88
C ASP A 97 27.52 8.79 4.11
N PHE A 98 26.72 9.22 3.13
CA PHE A 98 25.84 10.39 3.27
C PHE A 98 24.74 10.14 4.28
N PHE A 99 24.10 8.97 4.20
CA PHE A 99 23.11 8.53 5.17
C PHE A 99 23.69 8.44 6.59
N ARG A 100 24.86 7.82 6.77
CA ARG A 100 25.50 7.68 8.08
C ARG A 100 25.80 9.04 8.71
N ARG A 101 26.38 9.98 7.94
CA ARG A 101 26.63 11.35 8.42
C ARG A 101 25.34 12.07 8.80
N ALA A 102 24.31 11.97 7.96
CA ALA A 102 23.00 12.55 8.25
C ALA A 102 22.39 11.95 9.53
N SER A 103 22.49 10.63 9.72
CA SER A 103 22.01 9.92 10.91
C SER A 103 22.78 10.31 12.17
N GLU A 104 24.11 10.40 12.12
CA GLU A 104 24.94 10.88 13.23
C GLU A 104 24.58 12.33 13.59
N MET A 105 24.41 13.19 12.59
CA MET A 105 23.93 14.56 12.78
C MET A 105 22.51 14.61 13.35
N TRP A 106 21.65 13.65 13.06
CA TRP A 106 20.30 13.61 13.63
C TRP A 106 20.30 13.11 15.08
N GLN A 107 21.12 12.11 15.40
CA GLN A 107 21.19 11.47 16.72
C GLN A 107 22.02 12.25 17.75
N GLY A 108 22.99 13.07 17.31
CA GLY A 108 23.87 13.84 18.19
C GLY A 108 23.11 14.85 19.05
N ALA A 109 22.74 14.42 20.26
CA ALA A 109 21.79 14.99 21.22
C ALA A 109 21.84 16.52 21.38
N GLY A 110 20.68 17.15 21.20
CA GLY A 110 20.41 18.56 21.44
C GLY A 110 19.21 19.04 20.62
N ASP A 111 18.70 20.24 20.93
CA ASP A 111 17.76 20.91 20.03
C ASP A 111 18.43 21.11 18.67
N LEU A 112 17.86 20.47 17.64
CA LEU A 112 18.36 20.61 16.28
C LEU A 112 18.03 22.01 15.77
N ASP A 113 19.05 22.86 15.66
CA ASP A 113 18.87 24.18 15.08
C ASP A 113 18.42 24.07 13.61
N PRO A 114 17.65 25.05 13.08
CA PRO A 114 17.13 25.00 11.72
C PRO A 114 18.19 24.81 10.63
N LYS A 115 19.42 25.31 10.82
CA LYS A 115 20.50 25.17 9.83
C LYS A 115 21.00 23.73 9.81
N ARG A 116 21.14 23.09 10.97
CA ARG A 116 21.51 21.67 11.07
C ARG A 116 20.45 20.79 10.40
N VAL A 117 19.17 21.03 10.66
CA VAL A 117 18.07 20.29 10.00
C VAL A 117 18.12 20.48 8.47
N ALA A 118 18.34 21.69 7.98
CA ALA A 118 18.49 21.95 6.55
C ALA A 118 19.71 21.24 5.93
N ALA A 119 20.84 21.18 6.64
CA ALA A 119 22.03 20.47 6.18
C ALA A 119 21.81 18.95 6.11
N ILE A 120 21.10 18.37 7.07
CA ILE A 120 20.69 16.95 7.05
C ILE A 120 19.78 16.69 5.85
N ALA A 121 18.77 17.52 5.63
CA ALA A 121 17.87 17.41 4.48
C ALA A 121 18.66 17.44 3.16
N ALA A 122 19.56 18.40 2.98
CA ALA A 122 20.36 18.54 1.76
C ALA A 122 21.26 17.31 1.49
N LEU A 123 21.87 16.73 2.53
CA LEU A 123 22.65 15.50 2.40
C LEU A 123 21.77 14.35 1.90
N LEU A 124 20.61 14.15 2.51
CA LEU A 124 19.70 13.07 2.16
C LEU A 124 19.07 13.29 0.77
N GLU A 125 18.62 14.50 0.44
CA GLU A 125 18.08 14.84 -0.88
C GLU A 125 19.08 14.56 -2.01
N SER A 126 20.38 14.73 -1.75
CA SER A 126 21.41 14.43 -2.76
C SER A 126 21.52 12.93 -3.10
N ILE A 127 21.05 12.04 -2.22
CA ILE A 127 20.94 10.60 -2.50
C ILE A 127 19.84 10.34 -3.55
N PHE A 128 18.71 11.06 -3.45
CA PHE A 128 17.56 10.89 -4.33
C PHE A 128 17.68 11.64 -5.66
N ASN A 129 18.41 12.77 -5.66
CA ASN A 129 18.58 13.62 -6.84
C ASN A 129 19.70 13.16 -7.78
N ASP A 130 20.61 12.27 -7.35
CA ASP A 130 21.65 11.69 -8.20
C ASP A 130 21.31 10.21 -8.50
N PRO A 131 21.00 9.84 -9.77
CA PRO A 131 20.70 8.46 -10.14
C PRO A 131 21.80 7.45 -9.80
N ARG A 132 23.03 7.91 -9.54
CA ARG A 132 24.17 7.06 -9.16
C ARG A 132 24.22 6.75 -7.66
N MET A 133 23.42 7.42 -6.83
CA MET A 133 23.46 7.36 -5.36
C MET A 133 22.43 6.38 -4.75
N ASN A 134 21.78 5.51 -5.54
CA ASN A 134 20.67 4.65 -5.10
C ASN A 134 19.44 5.46 -4.61
N PRO A 135 18.53 5.88 -5.51
CA PRO A 135 17.32 6.59 -5.11
C PRO A 135 16.30 5.72 -4.37
N ASN A 136 16.57 4.42 -4.18
CA ASN A 136 15.73 3.51 -3.40
C ASN A 136 16.33 3.23 -2.00
N HIS A 137 17.23 4.10 -1.52
CA HIS A 137 17.86 3.94 -0.20
C HIS A 137 16.83 4.12 0.92
N VAL A 138 16.51 3.03 1.61
CA VAL A 138 15.38 2.95 2.56
C VAL A 138 15.63 3.79 3.79
N GLY A 139 16.80 3.61 4.42
CA GLY A 139 17.18 4.33 5.62
C GLY A 139 17.21 5.84 5.40
N ALA A 140 17.77 6.28 4.27
CA ALA A 140 17.81 7.68 3.88
C ALA A 140 16.40 8.25 3.67
N ALA A 141 15.48 7.48 3.08
CA ALA A 141 14.12 7.95 2.81
C ALA A 141 13.31 8.12 4.09
N LEU A 142 13.41 7.16 5.01
CA LEU A 142 12.76 7.22 6.31
C LEU A 142 13.29 8.40 7.14
N LEU A 143 14.62 8.58 7.19
CA LEU A 143 15.22 9.71 7.90
C LEU A 143 14.85 11.06 7.26
N LEU A 144 14.82 11.14 5.93
CA LEU A 144 14.42 12.36 5.23
C LEU A 144 12.95 12.70 5.49
N ALA A 145 12.07 11.70 5.52
CA ALA A 145 10.67 11.89 5.89
C ALA A 145 10.54 12.46 7.32
N ASP A 146 11.34 11.96 8.27
CA ASP A 146 11.35 12.47 9.66
C ASP A 146 11.85 13.92 9.72
N VAL A 147 12.90 14.23 8.97
CA VAL A 147 13.45 15.59 8.82
C VAL A 147 12.39 16.53 8.22
N TYR A 148 11.67 16.10 7.19
CA TYR A 148 10.58 16.87 6.59
C TYR A 148 9.43 17.11 7.57
N VAL A 149 9.03 16.10 8.35
CA VAL A 149 8.01 16.28 9.40
C VAL A 149 8.47 17.30 10.44
N HIS A 150 9.74 17.26 10.86
CA HIS A 150 10.30 18.24 11.79
C HIS A 150 10.33 19.66 11.20
N GLN A 151 10.52 19.80 9.89
CA GLN A 151 10.44 21.08 9.17
C GLN A 151 9.01 21.57 8.90
N GLY A 152 7.98 20.80 9.29
CA GLY A 152 6.57 21.09 8.95
C GLY A 152 6.20 20.75 7.50
N ARG A 153 7.10 20.13 6.74
CA ARG A 153 6.92 19.71 5.33
C ARG A 153 6.30 18.31 5.25
N ARG A 154 5.17 18.09 5.93
CA ARG A 154 4.54 16.76 6.03
C ARG A 154 4.14 16.19 4.67
N ASP A 155 3.64 17.02 3.77
CA ASP A 155 3.19 16.57 2.44
C ASP A 155 4.36 16.04 1.60
N ASP A 156 5.53 16.67 1.69
CA ASP A 156 6.75 16.18 1.04
C ASP A 156 7.20 14.83 1.61
N ALA A 157 7.08 14.64 2.92
CA ALA A 157 7.36 13.35 3.58
C ALA A 157 6.42 12.24 3.08
N ILE A 158 5.11 12.54 2.99
CA ILE A 158 4.10 11.61 2.47
C ILE A 158 4.40 11.29 1.00
N HIS A 159 4.72 12.28 0.18
CA HIS A 159 5.04 12.09 -1.24
C HIS A 159 6.29 11.23 -1.44
N LEU A 160 7.36 11.50 -0.68
CA LEU A 160 8.59 10.71 -0.71
C LEU A 160 8.31 9.23 -0.40
N LEU A 161 7.63 8.95 0.71
CA LEU A 161 7.31 7.57 1.10
C LEU A 161 6.32 6.91 0.14
N ALA A 162 5.34 7.65 -0.38
CA ALA A 162 4.40 7.13 -1.38
C ALA A 162 5.11 6.67 -2.66
N SER A 163 6.16 7.40 -3.09
CA SER A 163 6.93 7.02 -4.29
C SER A 163 7.72 5.72 -4.12
N LEU A 164 8.13 5.40 -2.89
CA LEU A 164 8.93 4.22 -2.55
C LEU A 164 8.06 3.03 -2.09
N TYR A 165 6.83 3.28 -1.66
CA TYR A 165 5.92 2.25 -1.13
C TYR A 165 5.67 1.09 -2.12
N PRO A 166 5.43 1.31 -3.44
CA PRO A 166 5.27 0.20 -4.39
C PRO A 166 6.51 -0.69 -4.52
N ILE A 167 7.68 -0.14 -4.20
CA ILE A 167 8.96 -0.86 -4.27
C ILE A 167 9.16 -1.62 -2.97
N GLN A 168 8.98 -0.96 -1.81
CA GLN A 168 9.36 -1.47 -0.50
C GLN A 168 8.22 -1.36 0.53
N PRO A 169 7.09 -2.05 0.32
CA PRO A 169 5.89 -1.86 1.14
C PRO A 169 6.10 -2.26 2.60
N ILE A 170 6.94 -3.28 2.85
CA ILE A 170 7.22 -3.78 4.21
C ILE A 170 7.98 -2.75 5.05
N ALA A 171 9.02 -2.12 4.48
CA ALA A 171 9.86 -1.18 5.22
C ALA A 171 9.23 0.22 5.30
N ILE A 172 8.60 0.67 4.23
CA ILE A 172 8.02 2.02 4.13
C ILE A 172 6.62 2.09 4.76
N GLY A 173 5.85 0.99 4.68
CA GLY A 173 4.43 0.93 5.04
C GLY A 173 4.10 1.46 6.43
N PRO A 174 4.75 0.99 7.51
CA PRO A 174 4.44 1.44 8.86
C PRO A 174 4.57 2.96 9.03
N ARG A 175 5.67 3.54 8.53
CA ARG A 175 5.91 4.99 8.63
C ARG A 175 4.96 5.78 7.72
N TYR A 176 4.72 5.28 6.50
CA TYR A 176 3.79 5.90 5.55
C TYR A 176 2.37 5.98 6.13
N VAL A 177 1.84 4.87 6.65
CA VAL A 177 0.53 4.81 7.32
C VAL A 177 0.47 5.75 8.51
N GLN A 178 1.52 5.80 9.32
CA GLN A 178 1.59 6.73 10.45
C GLN A 178 1.51 8.20 10.01
N LEU A 179 2.22 8.61 8.95
CA LEU A 179 2.15 9.99 8.45
C LEU A 179 0.77 10.32 7.87
N LEU A 180 0.13 9.38 7.18
CA LEU A 180 -1.24 9.55 6.69
C LEU A 180 -2.23 9.73 7.84
N LEU A 181 -2.15 8.92 8.90
CA LEU A 181 -3.00 9.09 10.09
C LEU A 181 -2.80 10.46 10.74
N GLN A 182 -1.55 10.87 10.92
CA GLN A 182 -1.22 12.20 11.45
C GLN A 182 -1.75 13.35 10.57
N SER A 183 -1.83 13.16 9.25
CA SER A 183 -2.35 14.16 8.33
C SER A 183 -3.86 14.37 8.46
N VAL A 184 -4.61 13.37 8.95
CA VAL A 184 -6.04 13.48 9.23
C VAL A 184 -6.29 14.01 10.65
N GLU A 185 -5.47 13.61 11.63
CA GLU A 185 -5.61 14.07 13.02
C GLU A 185 -5.17 15.53 13.22
N LYS A 186 -4.11 15.94 12.54
CA LYS A 186 -3.49 17.26 12.67
C LYS A 186 -3.27 17.88 11.29
N PRO A 187 -4.36 18.20 10.58
CA PRO A 187 -4.27 18.69 9.23
C PRO A 187 -3.63 20.08 9.21
N THR A 188 -2.76 20.32 8.23
CA THR A 188 -2.04 21.59 8.07
C THR A 188 -2.95 22.70 7.54
N ALA A 189 -4.04 22.31 6.87
CA ALA A 189 -5.08 23.17 6.32
C ALA A 189 -6.46 22.51 6.53
N PRO A 190 -7.57 23.26 6.50
CA PRO A 190 -8.91 22.65 6.54
C PRO A 190 -9.06 21.60 5.43
N GLN A 191 -9.38 20.37 5.81
CA GLN A 191 -9.61 19.27 4.87
C GLN A 191 -11.10 19.09 4.63
N THR A 192 -11.45 18.88 3.37
CA THR A 192 -12.79 18.44 2.99
C THR A 192 -13.04 17.00 3.42
N GLU A 193 -14.31 16.61 3.55
CA GLU A 193 -14.67 15.22 3.85
C GLU A 193 -14.14 14.24 2.81
N ASP A 194 -14.17 14.63 1.52
CA ASP A 194 -13.70 13.79 0.41
C ASP A 194 -12.17 13.59 0.48
N GLU A 195 -11.40 14.62 0.85
CA GLU A 195 -9.94 14.49 1.06
C GLU A 195 -9.62 13.56 2.23
N ARG A 196 -10.33 13.69 3.37
CA ARG A 196 -10.17 12.81 4.52
C ARG A 196 -10.51 11.37 4.17
N LEU A 197 -11.59 11.16 3.42
CA LEU A 197 -12.00 9.84 2.95
C LEU A 197 -10.92 9.21 2.06
N ALA A 198 -10.38 9.97 1.11
CA ALA A 198 -9.30 9.51 0.23
C ALA A 198 -8.03 9.14 1.02
N ILE A 199 -7.70 9.86 2.10
CA ILE A 199 -6.56 9.49 2.96
C ILE A 199 -6.83 8.17 3.69
N PHE A 200 -8.02 7.97 4.26
CA PHE A 200 -8.36 6.70 4.89
C PHE A 200 -8.38 5.53 3.91
N GLU A 201 -8.85 5.74 2.68
CA GLU A 201 -8.78 4.73 1.62
C GLU A 201 -7.33 4.34 1.30
N LYS A 202 -6.42 5.31 1.15
CA LYS A 202 -4.97 5.03 1.00
C LYS A 202 -4.38 4.25 2.17
N ILE A 203 -4.78 4.57 3.41
CA ILE A 203 -4.33 3.82 4.59
C ILE A 203 -4.81 2.36 4.52
N LEU A 204 -6.05 2.13 4.11
CA LEU A 204 -6.63 0.77 4.03
C LEU A 204 -6.09 -0.03 2.84
N GLU A 205 -5.69 0.63 1.76
CA GLU A 205 -4.91 -0.01 0.68
C GLU A 205 -3.55 -0.48 1.20
N ALA A 206 -2.87 0.36 1.98
CA ALA A 206 -1.54 0.05 2.50
C ALA A 206 -1.56 -0.94 3.69
N ALA A 207 -2.59 -0.86 4.53
CA ALA A 207 -2.77 -1.64 5.74
C ALA A 207 -4.28 -1.87 6.00
N PRO A 208 -4.88 -2.93 5.41
CA PRO A 208 -6.34 -3.16 5.43
C PRO A 208 -6.97 -3.31 6.82
N ARG A 209 -6.17 -3.58 7.85
CA ARG A 209 -6.61 -3.83 9.22
C ARG A 209 -6.37 -2.67 10.18
N THR A 210 -5.99 -1.49 9.67
CA THR A 210 -5.79 -0.30 10.50
C THR A 210 -7.13 0.17 11.08
N HIS A 211 -7.31 -0.04 12.38
CA HIS A 211 -8.59 0.20 13.07
C HIS A 211 -9.05 1.66 12.93
N GLU A 212 -8.14 2.60 13.12
CA GLU A 212 -8.39 4.04 13.03
C GLU A 212 -8.94 4.44 11.66
N ALA A 213 -8.41 3.84 10.59
CA ALA A 213 -8.86 4.12 9.23
C ALA A 213 -10.21 3.49 8.91
N VAL A 214 -10.48 2.27 9.39
CA VAL A 214 -11.80 1.63 9.26
C VAL A 214 -12.87 2.46 9.96
N VAL A 215 -12.62 2.86 11.22
CA VAL A 215 -13.55 3.66 12.02
C VAL A 215 -13.74 5.05 11.40
N GLY A 216 -12.65 5.72 11.03
CA GLY A 216 -12.69 7.05 10.42
C GLY A 216 -13.45 7.08 9.09
N ARG A 217 -13.19 6.11 8.21
CA ARG A 217 -13.93 5.96 6.93
C ARG A 217 -15.42 5.73 7.17
N ALA A 218 -15.76 4.81 8.09
CA ALA A 218 -17.16 4.50 8.40
C ALA A 218 -17.90 5.70 9.00
N ALA A 219 -17.25 6.50 9.86
CA ALA A 219 -17.85 7.70 10.44
C ALA A 219 -18.22 8.74 9.36
N ILE A 220 -17.31 9.05 8.44
CA ILE A 220 -17.56 10.00 7.34
C ILE A 220 -18.71 9.50 6.45
N LEU A 221 -18.70 8.22 6.11
CA LEU A 221 -19.74 7.63 5.26
C LEU A 221 -21.12 7.61 5.95
N ARG A 222 -21.18 7.34 7.27
CA ARG A 222 -22.44 7.42 8.02
C ARG A 222 -22.99 8.84 8.04
N GLU A 223 -22.15 9.85 8.30
CA GLU A 223 -22.56 11.25 8.29
C GLU A 223 -23.06 11.71 6.91
N ARG A 224 -22.39 11.27 5.84
CA ARG A 224 -22.84 11.49 4.46
C ARG A 224 -24.17 10.79 4.17
N GLY A 225 -24.32 9.54 4.61
CA GLY A 225 -25.56 8.77 4.49
C GLY A 225 -26.74 9.45 5.22
N GLN A 226 -26.51 9.96 6.42
CA GLN A 226 -27.51 10.72 7.19
C GLN A 226 -27.92 12.01 6.49
N ARG A 227 -26.99 12.75 5.88
CA ARG A 227 -27.32 13.94 5.07
C ARG A 227 -28.17 13.59 3.85
N HIS A 228 -27.82 12.54 3.11
CA HIS A 228 -28.62 12.07 1.97
C HIS A 228 -30.02 11.61 2.42
N LEU A 229 -30.11 10.93 3.57
CA LEU A 229 -31.38 10.52 4.16
C LEU A 229 -32.26 11.73 4.51
N GLY A 230 -31.70 12.76 5.16
CA GLY A 230 -32.40 14.01 5.46
C GLY A 230 -32.85 14.78 4.21
N ALA A 231 -32.14 14.61 3.09
CA ALA A 231 -32.51 15.17 1.78
C ALA A 231 -33.51 14.30 0.99
N GLY A 232 -33.94 13.14 1.53
CA GLY A 232 -34.84 12.21 0.86
C GLY A 232 -34.19 11.39 -0.28
N GLN A 233 -32.86 11.45 -0.41
CA GLN A 233 -32.05 10.73 -1.40
C GLN A 233 -31.74 9.31 -0.89
N LEU A 234 -32.77 8.46 -0.85
CA LEU A 234 -32.71 7.15 -0.17
C LEU A 234 -31.68 6.19 -0.78
N ARG A 235 -31.46 6.23 -2.10
CA ARG A 235 -30.51 5.33 -2.78
C ARG A 235 -29.07 5.71 -2.45
N GLU A 236 -28.75 6.99 -2.51
CA GLU A 236 -27.44 7.54 -2.17
C GLU A 236 -27.12 7.35 -0.69
N ALA A 237 -28.14 7.53 0.19
CA ALA A 237 -28.02 7.24 1.61
C ALA A 237 -27.66 5.76 1.86
N ARG A 238 -28.39 4.84 1.20
CA ARG A 238 -28.16 3.41 1.29
C ARG A 238 -26.75 3.04 0.87
N ASP A 239 -26.28 3.53 -0.27
CA ASP A 239 -24.92 3.23 -0.77
C ASP A 239 -23.84 3.68 0.23
N CYS A 240 -24.04 4.83 0.88
CA CYS A 240 -23.14 5.29 1.94
C CYS A 240 -23.14 4.34 3.14
N PHE A 241 -24.31 3.90 3.62
CA PHE A 241 -24.40 2.97 4.76
C PHE A 241 -23.84 1.58 4.44
N VAL A 242 -24.03 1.08 3.22
CA VAL A 242 -23.40 -0.17 2.75
C VAL A 242 -21.88 -0.06 2.83
N ARG A 243 -21.30 1.02 2.28
CA ARG A 243 -19.84 1.25 2.33
C ARG A 243 -19.32 1.47 3.76
N ALA A 244 -20.16 1.99 4.65
CA ALA A 244 -19.84 2.16 6.07
C ALA A 244 -19.93 0.84 6.87
N GLY A 245 -20.52 -0.22 6.29
CA GLY A 245 -20.81 -1.47 7.00
C GLY A 245 -21.95 -1.36 8.02
N ASP A 246 -22.86 -0.41 7.85
CA ASP A 246 -23.98 -0.15 8.77
C ASP A 246 -25.21 -0.99 8.36
N THR A 247 -25.20 -2.26 8.75
CA THR A 247 -26.21 -3.23 8.30
C THR A 247 -27.62 -2.91 8.77
N GLU A 248 -27.78 -2.28 9.94
CA GLU A 248 -29.09 -1.92 10.48
C GLU A 248 -29.75 -0.83 9.63
N GLN A 249 -29.00 0.24 9.34
CA GLN A 249 -29.51 1.33 8.50
C GLN A 249 -29.80 0.86 7.07
N VAL A 250 -28.97 -0.04 6.51
CA VAL A 250 -29.23 -0.62 5.19
C VAL A 250 -30.54 -1.39 5.17
N LEU A 251 -30.82 -2.24 6.16
CA LEU A 251 -32.08 -2.99 6.24
C LEU A 251 -33.30 -2.07 6.36
N GLN A 252 -33.21 -1.01 7.17
CA GLN A 252 -34.30 -0.03 7.30
C GLN A 252 -34.58 0.70 5.98
N LEU A 253 -33.53 1.13 5.27
CA LEU A 253 -33.67 1.81 3.98
C LEU A 253 -34.18 0.87 2.88
N ASP A 254 -33.77 -0.39 2.89
CA ASP A 254 -34.28 -1.39 1.96
C ASP A 254 -35.79 -1.58 2.13
N ALA A 255 -36.26 -1.74 3.37
CA ALA A 255 -37.69 -1.83 3.66
C ALA A 255 -38.46 -0.56 3.25
N GLU A 256 -37.90 0.63 3.47
CA GLU A 256 -38.52 1.90 3.05
C GLU A 256 -38.59 2.04 1.52
N LEU A 257 -37.50 1.69 0.82
CA LEU A 257 -37.44 1.71 -0.64
C LEU A 257 -38.45 0.74 -1.26
N GLU A 258 -38.55 -0.47 -0.70
CA GLU A 258 -39.55 -1.46 -1.11
C GLU A 258 -40.97 -0.94 -0.85
N ARG A 259 -41.24 -0.34 0.31
CA ARG A 259 -42.54 0.25 0.63
C ARG A 259 -42.94 1.32 -0.39
N ARG A 260 -42.04 2.26 -0.71
CA ARG A 260 -42.31 3.32 -1.71
C ARG A 260 -42.52 2.77 -3.11
N GLN A 261 -41.79 1.73 -3.50
CA GLN A 261 -42.00 1.06 -4.79
C GLN A 261 -43.37 0.39 -4.85
N LEU A 262 -43.80 -0.27 -3.78
CA LEU A 262 -45.13 -0.88 -3.69
C LEU A 262 -46.25 0.18 -3.72
N GLU A 263 -46.10 1.27 -2.97
CA GLU A 263 -47.06 2.40 -2.99
C GLU A 263 -47.18 3.01 -4.39
N GLN A 264 -46.06 3.23 -5.07
CA GLN A 264 -46.05 3.73 -6.45
C GLN A 264 -46.73 2.74 -7.41
N LEU A 265 -46.40 1.45 -7.32
CA LEU A 265 -47.03 0.41 -8.15
C LEU A 265 -48.54 0.33 -7.93
N LEU A 266 -49.00 0.43 -6.69
CA LEU A 266 -50.44 0.44 -6.37
C LEU A 266 -51.12 1.68 -6.95
N GLY A 267 -50.48 2.85 -6.88
CA GLY A 267 -50.96 4.07 -7.53
C GLY A 267 -51.08 3.91 -9.05
N ASP A 268 -50.03 3.44 -9.72
CA ASP A 268 -50.02 3.17 -11.16
C ASP A 268 -51.17 2.22 -11.57
N VAL A 269 -51.39 1.17 -10.78
CA VAL A 269 -52.46 0.17 -11.00
C VAL A 269 -53.84 0.81 -10.87
N GLN A 270 -54.07 1.60 -9.82
CA GLN A 270 -55.35 2.31 -9.62
C GLN A 270 -55.64 3.30 -10.75
N GLU A 271 -54.63 4.03 -11.23
CA GLU A 271 -54.77 4.93 -12.37
C GLU A 271 -55.14 4.18 -13.66
N LEU A 272 -54.51 3.04 -13.94
CA LEU A 272 -54.83 2.20 -15.10
C LEU A 272 -56.24 1.60 -15.01
N GLU A 273 -56.68 1.21 -13.81
CA GLU A 273 -58.05 0.75 -13.57
C GLU A 273 -59.07 1.86 -13.82
N HIS A 274 -58.84 3.07 -13.30
CA HIS A 274 -59.69 4.24 -13.54
C HIS A 274 -59.73 4.64 -15.02
N ALA A 275 -58.65 4.44 -15.76
CA ALA A 275 -58.58 4.65 -17.20
C ALA A 275 -59.26 3.53 -18.03
N GLY A 276 -59.83 2.50 -17.38
CA GLY A 276 -60.49 1.39 -18.06
C GLY A 276 -59.52 0.41 -18.77
N ARG A 277 -58.27 0.32 -18.31
CA ARG A 277 -57.20 -0.54 -18.88
C ARG A 277 -56.80 -1.68 -17.92
N PRO A 278 -57.71 -2.57 -17.51
CA PRO A 278 -57.44 -3.57 -16.47
C PRO A 278 -56.41 -4.63 -16.88
N ALA A 279 -56.30 -4.96 -18.17
CA ALA A 279 -55.32 -5.93 -18.65
C ALA A 279 -53.87 -5.43 -18.44
N GLU A 280 -53.64 -4.12 -18.58
CA GLU A 280 -52.33 -3.51 -18.36
C GLU A 280 -52.02 -3.38 -16.87
N ALA A 281 -53.01 -3.06 -16.05
CA ALA A 281 -52.89 -3.04 -14.60
C ALA A 281 -52.45 -4.42 -14.06
N LEU A 282 -53.08 -5.49 -14.54
CA LEU A 282 -52.74 -6.87 -14.16
C LEU A 282 -51.34 -7.27 -14.66
N ALA A 283 -50.99 -6.90 -15.90
CA ALA A 283 -49.65 -7.10 -16.42
C ALA A 283 -48.57 -6.38 -15.59
N ARG A 284 -48.87 -5.15 -15.10
CA ARG A 284 -47.97 -4.37 -14.26
C ARG A 284 -47.73 -5.04 -12.90
N LEU A 285 -48.78 -5.56 -12.26
CA LEU A 285 -48.68 -6.33 -11.01
C LEU A 285 -47.87 -7.62 -11.18
N MET A 286 -48.13 -8.38 -12.25
CA MET A 286 -47.41 -9.63 -12.51
C MET A 286 -45.94 -9.39 -12.91
N GLY A 287 -45.65 -8.30 -13.62
CA GLY A 287 -44.29 -7.91 -13.97
C GLY A 287 -43.49 -7.37 -12.79
N ALA A 288 -44.16 -6.95 -11.71
CA ALA A 288 -43.54 -6.46 -10.49
C ALA A 288 -43.27 -7.56 -9.46
N SER A 289 -43.20 -8.84 -9.87
CA SER A 289 -42.76 -9.94 -8.98
C SER A 289 -41.57 -9.45 -8.17
N PRO A 290 -41.68 -9.40 -6.83
CA PRO A 290 -40.63 -8.87 -6.00
C PRO A 290 -39.39 -9.63 -6.39
N SER A 291 -38.38 -8.92 -6.89
CA SER A 291 -37.05 -9.48 -7.08
C SER A 291 -36.66 -9.98 -5.70
N SER A 292 -36.89 -11.28 -5.48
CA SER A 292 -36.72 -11.96 -4.20
C SER A 292 -35.41 -11.44 -3.65
N PRO A 293 -35.39 -10.80 -2.45
CA PRO A 293 -34.26 -10.03 -1.97
C PRO A 293 -33.04 -10.87 -2.23
N SER A 294 -32.23 -10.43 -3.21
CA SER A 294 -31.14 -11.23 -3.72
C SER A 294 -30.30 -11.55 -2.52
N ALA A 295 -30.36 -12.81 -2.05
CA ALA A 295 -29.73 -13.21 -0.80
C ALA A 295 -28.33 -12.61 -0.83
N PRO A 296 -27.96 -11.77 0.16
CA PRO A 296 -26.81 -10.88 0.07
C PRO A 296 -25.66 -11.72 -0.45
N SER A 297 -25.22 -11.42 -1.69
CA SER A 297 -24.18 -12.21 -2.35
C SER A 297 -23.05 -12.33 -1.35
N ALA A 298 -22.77 -13.55 -0.90
CA ALA A 298 -21.93 -13.82 0.26
C ALA A 298 -20.75 -12.84 0.27
N TRP A 299 -20.77 -11.93 1.25
CA TRP A 299 -19.71 -10.95 1.40
C TRP A 299 -18.38 -11.71 1.40
N PRO A 300 -17.36 -11.31 0.64
CA PRO A 300 -16.07 -11.95 0.72
C PRO A 300 -15.61 -11.84 2.17
N CYS A 301 -15.65 -12.95 2.90
CA CYS A 301 -15.11 -13.03 4.24
C CYS A 301 -13.67 -12.54 4.15
N ALA A 302 -13.42 -11.35 4.70
CA ALA A 302 -12.07 -10.88 4.94
C ALA A 302 -11.40 -11.95 5.80
N SER A 303 -10.49 -12.70 5.18
CA SER A 303 -9.70 -13.71 5.89
C SER A 303 -8.88 -12.97 6.95
N VAL A 304 -9.16 -13.26 8.22
CA VAL A 304 -8.40 -12.84 9.41
C VAL A 304 -7.10 -13.63 9.47
#